data_AF-G1X5F3-F1
#
_entry.id   AF-G1X5F3-F1
#
_cell.length_a   1.000
_cell.length_b   1.000
_cell.length_c   1.000
_cell.angle_alpha   90.00
_cell.angle_beta   90.00
_cell.angle_gamma   90.00
#
_symmetry.space_group_name_H-M   'P 1'
#
loop_
_entity.id
_entity.type
_entity.pdbx_description
1 polymer ?
#
loop_
_entity_poly.entity_id
_entity_poly.type
_entity_poly.pdbx_seq_one_letter_code
_entity_poly.pdbx_strand_id
1 'polypeptide(L)'
;MYIITEGDSTKALTFTENGNVKLTRYWLGDVNQIWTCYEADGWLSFGHTATYGSPVYLGYKPWPLDANLYCNAPSARFNEQFEARSRPKGGFQLRLRNGYGLEPLS
;
A
#
# COMPACT_ATOMS: atom_id res chain seq x y z
N MET A 1 11.61 -6.11 -3.72
CA MET A 1 11.06 -6.13 -2.34
C MET A 1 11.37 -4.79 -1.71
N TYR A 2 10.41 -4.24 -0.97
CA TYR A 2 10.43 -2.88 -0.46
C TYR A 2 9.92 -2.83 0.98
N ILE A 3 10.47 -1.91 1.77
CA ILE A 3 9.90 -1.48 3.05
C ILE A 3 9.33 -0.08 2.82
N ILE A 4 8.06 0.14 3.20
CA ILE A 4 7.38 1.42 3.06
C ILE A 4 7.31 2.05 4.45
N THR A 5 8.05 3.14 4.68
CA THR A 5 8.10 3.82 5.99
C THR A 5 7.33 5.13 6.00
N GLU A 6 6.75 5.46 7.14
CA GLU A 6 6.21 6.80 7.38
C GLU A 6 7.39 7.78 7.53
N GLY A 7 7.31 8.92 6.82
CA GLY A 7 8.37 9.94 6.83
C GLY A 7 8.68 10.44 8.24
N ASP A 8 9.96 10.68 8.51
CA ASP A 8 10.46 11.19 9.80
C ASP A 8 10.10 10.33 11.03
N SER A 9 9.75 9.06 10.82
CA SER A 9 9.37 8.11 11.87
C SER A 9 10.17 6.81 11.81
N THR A 10 10.05 5.99 12.86
CA THR A 10 10.55 4.60 12.88
C THR A 10 9.47 3.57 12.53
N LYS A 11 8.37 4.01 11.90
CA LYS A 11 7.24 3.14 11.57
C LYS A 11 7.28 2.68 10.12
N ALA A 12 6.87 1.45 9.91
CA ALA A 12 6.70 0.83 8.61
C ALA A 12 5.25 0.39 8.40
N LEU A 13 4.83 0.35 7.14
CA LEU A 13 3.57 -0.23 6.70
C LEU A 13 3.63 -1.74 6.92
N THR A 14 2.69 -2.24 7.71
CA THR A 14 2.70 -3.62 8.19
C THR A 14 1.37 -4.29 7.86
N PHE A 15 1.47 -5.42 7.17
CA PHE A 15 0.36 -6.33 6.94
C PHE A 15 -0.04 -7.04 8.24
N THR A 16 -1.33 -7.29 8.42
CA THR A 16 -1.84 -8.08 9.54
C THR A 16 -2.64 -9.25 9.00
N GLU A 17 -2.62 -10.40 9.69
CA GLU A 17 -3.20 -11.67 9.24
C GLU A 17 -4.70 -11.57 8.87
N ASN A 18 -5.42 -10.57 9.38
CA ASN A 18 -6.83 -10.32 9.07
C ASN A 18 -7.04 -9.49 7.78
N GLY A 19 -6.00 -9.31 6.95
CA GLY A 19 -6.07 -8.51 5.73
C GLY A 19 -6.15 -7.00 5.97
N ASN A 20 -5.86 -6.53 7.19
CA ASN A 20 -5.75 -5.10 7.50
C ASN A 20 -4.30 -4.63 7.39
N VAL A 21 -4.13 -3.33 7.22
CA VAL A 21 -2.81 -2.70 7.14
C VAL A 21 -2.69 -1.61 8.21
N LYS A 22 -1.55 -1.57 8.90
CA LYS A 22 -1.29 -0.62 9.98
C LYS A 22 0.14 -0.07 9.89
N LEU A 23 0.38 1.09 10.48
CA LEU A 23 1.73 1.56 10.75
C LEU A 23 2.20 1.03 12.10
N THR A 24 3.25 0.22 12.11
CA THR A 24 3.87 -0.30 13.34
C THR A 24 5.35 0.02 13.36
N ARG A 25 6.02 -0.13 14.50
CA ARG A 25 7.49 0.04 14.58
C ARG A 25 8.18 -0.88 13.57
N TYR A 26 9.15 -0.36 12.84
CA TYR A 26 9.97 -1.14 11.92
C TYR A 26 10.82 -2.16 12.69
N TRP A 27 10.81 -3.39 12.21
CA TRP A 27 11.63 -4.49 12.71
C TRP A 27 12.37 -5.14 11.55
N LEU A 28 13.70 -5.24 11.68
CA LEU A 28 14.52 -5.86 10.66
C LEU A 28 14.13 -7.34 10.49
N GLY A 29 13.78 -7.73 9.27
CA GLY A 29 13.41 -9.10 8.93
C GLY A 29 11.95 -9.47 9.20
N ASP A 30 11.11 -8.54 9.66
CA ASP A 30 9.67 -8.79 9.77
C ASP A 30 9.04 -8.93 8.38
N VAL A 31 8.63 -10.15 8.05
CA VAL A 31 8.02 -10.49 6.76
C VAL A 31 6.70 -9.75 6.52
N ASN A 32 6.01 -9.30 7.59
CA ASN A 32 4.79 -8.52 7.48
C ASN A 32 5.04 -7.08 7.02
N GLN A 33 6.30 -6.63 7.01
CA GLN A 33 6.72 -5.28 6.56
C GLN A 33 7.36 -5.29 5.17
N ILE A 34 7.48 -6.47 4.54
CA ILE A 34 8.06 -6.65 3.21
C ILE A 34 6.95 -6.61 2.16
N TRP A 35 7.06 -5.67 1.24
CA TRP A 35 6.11 -5.48 0.14
C TRP A 35 6.76 -5.76 -1.20
N THR A 36 6.03 -6.40 -2.10
CA THR A 36 6.44 -6.53 -3.50
C THR A 36 5.75 -5.45 -4.31
N CYS A 37 6.53 -4.66 -5.06
CA CYS A 37 5.97 -3.67 -5.97
C CYS A 37 5.80 -4.31 -7.35
N TYR A 38 4.63 -4.10 -7.94
CA TYR A 38 4.26 -4.50 -9.29
C TYR A 38 3.94 -3.24 -10.07
N GLU A 39 4.35 -3.17 -11.33
CA GLU A 39 4.06 -2.05 -12.22
C GLU A 39 3.33 -2.55 -13.46
N ALA A 40 2.24 -1.88 -13.83
CA ALA A 40 1.49 -2.16 -15.04
C ALA A 40 0.79 -0.89 -15.52
N ASP A 41 0.92 -0.56 -16.80
CA ASP A 41 0.31 0.61 -17.43
C ASP A 41 0.58 1.94 -16.68
N GLY A 42 1.78 2.09 -16.11
CA GLY A 42 2.18 3.27 -15.34
C GLY A 42 1.61 3.35 -13.92
N TRP A 43 0.89 2.32 -13.46
CA TRP A 43 0.37 2.21 -12.11
C TRP A 43 1.18 1.24 -11.28
N LEU A 44 1.35 1.57 -10.00
CA LEU A 44 2.03 0.72 -9.02
C LEU A 44 1.01 -0.03 -8.17
N SER A 45 1.30 -1.28 -7.85
CA SER A 45 0.55 -2.08 -6.89
C SER A 45 1.52 -2.72 -5.90
N PHE A 46 1.14 -2.75 -4.63
CA PHE A 46 1.96 -3.34 -3.57
C PHE A 46 1.30 -4.62 -3.09
N GLY A 47 1.98 -5.74 -3.24
CA GLY A 47 1.48 -7.05 -2.83
C GLY A 47 2.20 -7.62 -1.62
N HIS A 48 1.48 -8.44 -0.86
CA HIS A 48 1.99 -9.25 0.25
C HIS A 48 1.66 -10.72 0.01
N THR A 49 2.59 -11.62 0.33
CA THR A 49 2.46 -13.05 0.00
C THR A 49 2.44 -13.97 1.21
N ALA A 50 2.65 -13.48 2.44
CA ALA A 50 2.96 -14.36 3.56
C ALA A 50 1.80 -15.29 3.97
N THR A 51 0.55 -14.86 3.77
CA THR A 51 -0.62 -15.59 4.31
C THR A 51 -1.32 -16.49 3.29
N TYR A 52 -1.31 -16.16 2.00
CA TYR A 52 -2.22 -16.79 1.03
C TYR A 52 -1.53 -17.64 -0.04
N GLY A 53 -0.19 -17.76 -0.02
CA GLY A 53 0.59 -18.47 -1.05
C GLY A 53 0.55 -17.83 -2.45
N SER A 54 -0.32 -16.84 -2.64
CA SER A 54 -0.44 -15.93 -3.78
C SER A 54 -0.45 -14.49 -3.26
N PRO A 55 -0.02 -13.51 -4.07
CA PRO A 55 -0.02 -12.12 -3.66
C PRO A 55 -1.45 -11.61 -3.45
N VAL A 56 -1.68 -10.97 -2.30
CA VAL A 56 -2.82 -10.07 -2.07
C VAL A 56 -2.33 -8.64 -2.09
N TYR A 57 -3.17 -7.73 -2.59
CA TYR A 57 -2.74 -6.37 -2.89
C TYR A 57 -3.26 -5.35 -1.87
N LEU A 58 -2.38 -4.42 -1.51
CA LEU A 58 -2.69 -3.21 -0.75
C LEU A 58 -3.73 -2.41 -1.53
N GLY A 59 -4.82 -2.09 -0.88
CA GLY A 59 -5.84 -1.21 -1.39
C GLY A 59 -6.31 -0.21 -0.37
N TYR A 60 -7.09 0.77 -0.84
CA TYR A 60 -7.71 1.78 0.00
C TYR A 60 -9.20 1.85 -0.29
N LYS A 61 -9.99 1.85 0.78
CA LYS A 61 -11.45 2.00 0.69
C LYS A 61 -11.82 3.42 1.13
N PRO A 62 -12.35 4.27 0.23
CA PRO A 62 -12.87 5.58 0.63
C PRO A 62 -14.24 5.46 1.33
N TRP A 63 -14.63 6.54 2.01
CA TRP A 63 -15.95 6.78 2.64
C TRP A 63 -17.13 6.29 1.76
N PRO A 64 -18.26 5.77 2.30
CA PRO A 64 -18.81 5.92 3.67
C PRO A 64 -18.40 4.87 4.70
N LEU A 65 -17.62 3.87 4.31
CA LEU A 65 -17.13 2.85 5.22
C LEU A 65 -15.73 3.30 5.66
N ASP A 66 -15.52 3.42 6.98
CA ASP A 66 -14.31 3.97 7.62
C ASP A 66 -13.06 3.90 6.73
N ALA A 67 -12.60 5.07 6.28
CA ALA A 67 -11.51 5.20 5.34
C ALA A 67 -10.29 4.42 5.84
N ASN A 68 -9.97 3.31 5.16
CA ASN A 68 -8.96 2.38 5.64
C ASN A 68 -8.14 1.75 4.52
N LEU A 69 -6.89 1.41 4.87
CA LEU A 69 -6.05 0.54 4.05
C LEU A 69 -6.36 -0.92 4.36
N TYR A 70 -6.48 -1.73 3.32
CA TYR A 70 -6.66 -3.17 3.41
C TYR A 70 -5.65 -3.89 2.51
N CYS A 71 -5.50 -5.20 2.69
CA CYS A 71 -4.63 -6.04 1.88
C CYS A 71 -5.21 -7.45 1.80
N ASN A 72 -6.27 -7.63 1.01
CA ASN A 72 -6.95 -8.92 0.84
C ASN A 72 -7.47 -9.13 -0.59
N ALA A 73 -7.21 -8.19 -1.50
CA ALA A 73 -7.63 -8.30 -2.89
C ALA A 73 -6.72 -9.30 -3.61
N PRO A 74 -7.26 -10.31 -4.30
CA PRO A 74 -6.46 -11.28 -5.05
C PRO A 74 -5.95 -10.75 -6.41
N SER A 75 -6.40 -9.55 -6.80
CA SER A 75 -6.05 -8.90 -8.07
C SER A 75 -5.89 -7.41 -7.85
N ALA A 76 -4.86 -6.80 -8.44
CA ALA A 76 -4.68 -5.36 -8.43
C ALA A 76 -5.69 -4.65 -9.35
N ARG A 77 -6.82 -4.18 -8.80
CA ARG A 77 -7.81 -3.36 -9.51
C ARG A 77 -7.56 -1.89 -9.19
N PHE A 78 -8.49 -1.03 -9.58
CA PHE A 78 -8.34 0.43 -9.39
C PHE A 78 -8.06 0.82 -7.93
N ASN A 79 -8.71 0.18 -6.96
CA ASN A 79 -8.51 0.49 -5.54
C ASN A 79 -7.20 -0.07 -4.97
N GLU A 80 -6.42 -0.82 -5.74
CA GLU A 80 -5.11 -1.38 -5.38
C GLU A 80 -3.97 -0.82 -6.26
N GLN A 81 -4.27 0.22 -7.03
CA GLN A 81 -3.35 0.87 -7.95
C GLN A 81 -3.04 2.28 -7.45
N PHE A 82 -1.76 2.63 -7.50
CA PHE A 82 -1.22 3.87 -6.94
C PHE A 82 -0.31 4.56 -7.94
N GLU A 83 -0.32 5.89 -7.89
CA GLU A 83 0.73 6.74 -8.47
C GLU A 83 1.68 7.16 -7.33
N ALA A 84 2.98 6.95 -7.50
CA ALA A 84 3.99 7.49 -6.60
C ALA A 84 4.49 8.85 -7.11
N ARG A 85 4.40 9.89 -6.27
CA ARG A 85 4.96 11.22 -6.57
C ARG A 85 6.06 11.57 -5.60
N SER A 86 7.20 12.00 -6.13
CA SER A 86 8.30 12.54 -5.33
C SER A 86 7.87 13.79 -4.56
N ARG A 87 8.26 13.91 -3.29
CA ARG A 87 8.07 15.13 -2.51
C ARG A 87 9.30 16.05 -2.61
N PRO A 88 9.13 17.39 -2.59
CA PRO A 88 10.26 18.33 -2.59
C PRO A 88 11.25 18.14 -1.44
N LYS A 89 10.77 17.66 -0.28
CA LYS A 89 11.61 17.40 0.91
C LYS A 89 12.17 15.97 0.96
N GLY A 90 12.05 15.21 -0.13
CA GLY A 90 12.42 13.78 -0.17
C GLY A 90 11.29 12.83 0.21
N GLY A 91 11.47 11.57 -0.18
CA GLY A 91 10.43 10.54 -0.11
C GLY A 91 9.33 10.72 -1.16
N PHE A 92 8.20 10.06 -0.97
CA PHE A 92 7.09 10.05 -1.92
C PHE A 92 5.73 10.16 -1.23
N GLN A 93 4.71 10.48 -2.01
CA GLN A 93 3.30 10.29 -1.67
C GLN A 93 2.72 9.26 -2.63
N LEU A 94 1.90 8.35 -2.11
CA LEU A 94 1.08 7.46 -2.92
C LEU A 94 -0.29 8.10 -3.09
N ARG A 95 -0.78 8.12 -4.32
CA ARG A 95 -2.15 8.54 -4.65
C ARG A 95 -2.90 7.35 -5.20
N LEU A 96 -4.06 7.03 -4.64
CA LEU A 96 -4.90 5.97 -5.15
C LEU A 96 -5.43 6.35 -6.54
N ARG A 97 -5.53 5.37 -7.44
CA ARG A 97 -6.29 5.50 -8.68
C ARG A 97 -7.79 5.56 -8.38
N ASN A 98 -8.44 6.68 -8.70
CA ASN A 98 -9.91 6.80 -8.67
C ASN A 98 -10.46 6.75 -10.11
N GLY A 99 -10.92 5.58 -10.55
CA GLY A 99 -11.41 5.37 -11.92
C GLY A 99 -10.30 5.58 -12.97
N TYR A 100 -10.49 6.57 -13.86
CA TYR A 100 -9.51 6.97 -14.89
C TYR A 100 -8.75 8.27 -14.55
N GLY A 101 -8.94 8.83 -13.34
CA GLY A 101 -8.37 10.10 -12.92
C GLY A 101 -7.59 10.03 -11.60
N LEU A 102 -6.83 11.09 -11.34
CA LEU A 102 -6.18 11.35 -10.05
C LEU A 102 -7.02 12.38 -9.31
N GLU A 103 -7.98 11.94 -8.51
CA GLU A 103 -8.67 12.87 -7.61
C GLU A 103 -7.83 13.10 -6.34
N PRO A 104 -7.68 14.35 -5.88
CA PRO A 104 -7.15 14.61 -4.57
C PRO A 104 -8.10 14.02 -3.52
N LEU A 105 -7.62 13.08 -2.72
CA LEU A 105 -8.30 12.69 -1.48
C LEU A 105 -8.25 13.89 -0.55
N SER A 106 -9.38 14.57 -0.38
CA SER A 106 -9.60 15.63 0.62
C SER A 106 -9.69 15.05 2.02
#